data_AF-A0A933JZ31-F1
#
_entry.id   AF-A0A933JZ31-F1
#
_cell.length_a   1.000
_cell.length_b   1.000
_cell.length_c   1.000
_cell.angle_alpha   90.00
_cell.angle_beta   90.00
_cell.angle_gamma   90.00
#
_symmetry.space_group_name_H-M   'P 1'
#
loop_
_entity.id
_entity.type
_entity.pdbx_description
1 polymer ?
#
loop_
_entity_poly.entity_id
_entity_poly.type
_entity_poly.pdbx_seq_one_letter_code
_entity_poly.pdbx_strand_id
1 'polypeptide(L)'
;MKNKLAKIPFISILIISLFGWSAAFAMAAENPKFNTFTPYTHTKAINQDYYLLDLKNDTKNADWNDPISADAGDILTFSVYYHNAVNETAAHNTTIRIVIPSAQGMQIISTAYLWADNAENATYSNPLTENGIVNISSLQKLEYISGSAKWYPNQADWRLDAPTSFLFGQTGDEIIGSGVNIGDV
;
A
#
# COMPACT_ATOMS: atom_id res chain seq x y z
N MET A 1 -4.99 37.98 -90.61
CA MET A 1 -4.31 36.67 -90.45
C MET A 1 -3.60 36.64 -89.09
N LYS A 2 -4.17 35.85 -88.17
CA LYS A 2 -3.64 35.24 -86.93
C LYS A 2 -2.42 35.89 -86.24
N ASN A 3 -2.70 36.71 -85.21
CA ASN A 3 -1.79 36.99 -84.09
C ASN A 3 -1.61 35.72 -83.25
N LYS A 4 -0.38 35.26 -83.05
CA LYS A 4 -0.05 34.17 -82.11
C LYS A 4 0.19 34.79 -80.72
N LEU A 5 -0.78 34.68 -79.81
CA LEU A 5 -0.54 34.87 -78.37
C LEU A 5 0.26 33.67 -77.85
N ALA A 6 1.44 33.93 -77.29
CA ALA A 6 2.21 32.97 -76.53
C ALA A 6 1.52 32.68 -75.19
N LYS A 7 1.29 31.41 -74.89
CA LYS A 7 0.70 30.94 -73.63
C LYS A 7 1.76 30.99 -72.54
N ILE A 8 1.49 31.76 -71.47
CA ILE A 8 2.28 31.74 -70.23
C ILE A 8 1.87 30.49 -69.45
N PRO A 9 2.79 29.63 -68.98
CA PRO A 9 2.41 28.50 -68.13
C PRO A 9 2.08 28.99 -66.71
N PHE A 10 0.89 28.61 -66.24
CA PHE A 10 0.49 28.72 -64.84
C PHE A 10 1.45 27.88 -63.98
N ILE A 11 2.21 28.51 -63.10
CA ILE A 11 2.93 27.85 -62.02
C ILE A 11 1.92 27.63 -60.89
N SER A 12 1.39 26.40 -60.80
CA SER A 12 0.61 25.97 -59.64
C SER A 12 1.58 25.71 -58.48
N ILE A 13 1.68 26.66 -57.56
CA ILE A 13 2.33 26.44 -56.26
C ILE A 13 1.38 25.58 -55.43
N LEU A 14 1.66 24.28 -55.36
CA LEU A 14 1.02 23.37 -54.43
C LEU A 14 1.62 23.62 -53.03
N ILE A 15 0.92 24.38 -52.20
CA ILE A 15 1.25 24.51 -50.77
C ILE A 15 0.86 23.19 -50.11
N ILE A 16 1.85 22.31 -49.90
CA ILE A 16 1.68 21.14 -49.04
C ILE A 16 1.68 21.65 -47.60
N SER A 17 0.49 21.77 -47.01
CA SER A 17 0.34 21.97 -45.58
C SER A 17 0.90 20.74 -44.87
N LEU A 18 2.09 20.84 -44.27
CA LEU A 18 2.55 19.89 -43.27
C LEU A 18 1.61 19.99 -42.05
N PHE A 19 0.61 19.11 -42.01
CA PHE A 19 -0.09 18.79 -40.77
C PHE A 19 0.90 18.00 -39.92
N GLY A 20 1.61 18.70 -39.04
CA GLY A 20 2.38 18.09 -37.96
C GLY A 20 1.41 17.40 -37.02
N TRP A 21 1.25 16.10 -37.18
CA TRP A 21 0.54 15.27 -36.22
C TRP A 21 1.45 15.13 -35.01
N SER A 22 1.36 16.04 -34.03
CA SER A 22 1.94 15.79 -32.73
C SER A 22 1.10 14.69 -32.07
N ALA A 23 1.56 13.45 -32.19
CA ALA A 23 1.09 12.39 -31.30
C ALA A 23 1.50 12.79 -29.89
N ALA A 24 0.58 13.38 -29.13
CA ALA A 24 0.70 13.39 -27.70
C ALA A 24 0.65 11.92 -27.27
N PHE A 25 1.80 11.36 -26.90
CA PHE A 25 1.82 10.09 -26.20
C PHE A 25 1.06 10.33 -24.90
N ALA A 26 -0.16 9.83 -24.82
CA ALA A 26 -0.84 9.70 -23.55
C ALA A 26 0.00 8.73 -22.73
N MET A 27 0.82 9.24 -21.81
CA MET A 27 1.37 8.39 -20.75
C MET A 27 0.15 7.90 -19.97
N ALA A 28 -0.08 6.59 -19.96
CA ALA A 28 -1.08 6.03 -19.07
C ALA A 28 -0.72 6.47 -17.65
N ALA A 29 -1.70 6.98 -16.89
CA ALA A 29 -1.50 7.21 -15.47
C ALA A 29 -1.07 5.89 -14.84
N GLU A 30 0.01 5.89 -14.07
CA GLU A 30 0.43 4.69 -13.35
C GLU A 30 -0.66 4.30 -12.35
N ASN A 31 -0.88 3.00 -12.16
CA ASN A 31 -1.79 2.50 -11.13
C ASN A 31 -1.11 2.62 -9.74
N PRO A 32 -1.89 2.78 -8.66
CA PRO A 32 -1.33 2.81 -7.31
C PRO A 32 -0.57 1.51 -7.00
N LYS A 33 0.48 1.62 -6.19
CA LYS A 33 1.31 0.49 -5.75
C LYS A 33 1.63 0.64 -4.29
N PHE A 34 1.43 -0.40 -3.50
CA PHE A 34 1.76 -0.37 -2.08
C PHE A 34 3.19 -0.79 -1.81
N ASN A 35 3.81 -0.13 -0.83
CA ASN A 35 5.03 -0.55 -0.15
C ASN A 35 6.15 -0.96 -1.14
N THR A 36 6.56 -0.07 -2.05
CA THR A 36 7.54 -0.41 -3.09
C THR A 36 8.95 0.10 -2.80
N PHE A 37 9.14 0.90 -1.74
CA PHE A 37 10.42 1.51 -1.42
C PHE A 37 11.25 0.54 -0.57
N THR A 38 12.08 -0.25 -1.25
CA THR A 38 12.92 -1.29 -0.66
C THR A 38 14.39 -0.84 -0.54
N PRO A 39 15.18 -1.40 0.40
CA PRO A 39 14.80 -2.42 1.38
C PRO A 39 13.84 -1.89 2.45
N TYR A 40 13.00 -2.79 2.98
CA TYR A 40 12.12 -2.47 4.09
C TYR A 40 12.90 -2.31 5.40
N THR A 41 12.32 -1.59 6.36
CA THR A 41 12.97 -1.26 7.64
C THR A 41 11.98 -1.39 8.82
N HIS A 42 12.51 -1.68 10.01
CA HIS A 42 11.77 -1.61 11.28
C HIS A 42 11.82 -0.22 11.92
N THR A 43 12.73 0.63 11.44
CA THR A 43 13.00 1.96 12.00
C THR A 43 12.96 3.02 10.92
N LYS A 44 12.68 4.27 11.32
CA LYS A 44 12.55 5.36 10.36
C LYS A 44 13.83 5.52 9.52
N ALA A 45 13.68 5.34 8.21
CA ALA A 45 14.73 5.60 7.24
C ALA A 45 14.20 6.45 6.07
N ILE A 46 15.11 7.16 5.41
CA ILE A 46 14.76 8.00 4.26
C ILE A 46 14.57 7.10 3.04
N ASN A 47 13.50 7.32 2.27
CA ASN A 47 13.19 6.60 1.02
C ASN A 47 13.09 5.08 1.19
N GLN A 48 12.56 4.63 2.33
CA GLN A 48 12.29 3.22 2.61
C GLN A 48 10.90 3.10 3.24
N ASP A 49 10.20 2.04 2.86
CA ASP A 49 8.96 1.64 3.48
C ASP A 49 9.23 0.75 4.69
N TYR A 50 8.29 0.72 5.64
CA TYR A 50 8.30 -0.28 6.70
C TYR A 50 7.83 -1.62 6.16
N TYR A 51 8.17 -2.69 6.88
CA TYR A 51 7.57 -4.01 6.65
C TYR A 51 6.04 -3.91 6.73
N LEU A 52 5.34 -4.62 5.85
CA LEU A 52 3.88 -4.70 5.87
C LEU A 52 3.43 -5.22 7.24
N LEU A 53 4.11 -6.21 7.82
CA LEU A 53 3.85 -6.68 9.18
C LEU A 53 5.11 -6.55 10.04
N ASP A 54 4.97 -5.85 11.16
CA ASP A 54 6.02 -5.73 12.17
C ASP A 54 5.47 -6.03 13.56
N LEU A 55 6.33 -6.50 14.47
CA LEU A 55 5.94 -6.96 15.79
C LEU A 55 6.84 -6.39 16.87
N LYS A 56 6.30 -6.20 18.06
CA LYS A 56 7.10 -5.95 19.26
C LYS A 56 6.46 -6.56 20.49
N ASN A 57 7.31 -6.82 21.48
CA ASN A 57 6.88 -7.26 22.79
C ASN A 57 6.90 -6.07 23.75
N ASP A 58 5.73 -5.51 24.06
CA ASP A 58 5.62 -4.34 24.92
C ASP A 58 5.93 -4.66 26.38
N THR A 59 5.56 -5.86 26.86
CA THR A 59 5.87 -6.30 28.22
C THR A 59 7.38 -6.31 28.48
N LYS A 60 8.17 -6.64 27.46
CA LYS A 60 9.64 -6.69 27.54
C LYS A 60 10.32 -5.41 27.07
N ASN A 61 9.56 -4.38 26.69
CA ASN A 61 10.08 -3.14 26.12
C ASN A 61 11.07 -3.39 24.96
N ALA A 62 10.71 -4.33 24.08
CA ALA A 62 11.47 -4.63 22.88
C ALA A 62 11.12 -3.65 21.76
N ASP A 63 12.09 -3.35 20.90
CA ASP A 63 11.87 -2.61 19.66
C ASP A 63 11.13 -3.48 18.63
N TRP A 64 10.63 -2.82 17.58
CA TRP A 64 10.05 -3.47 16.41
C TRP A 64 11.04 -4.40 15.74
N ASN A 65 10.63 -5.63 15.49
CA ASN A 65 11.43 -6.66 14.85
C ASN A 65 10.54 -7.81 14.34
N ASP A 66 11.08 -8.61 13.43
CA ASP A 66 10.55 -9.93 13.08
C ASP A 66 11.72 -10.88 12.80
N PRO A 67 11.84 -12.06 13.45
CA PRO A 67 10.95 -12.62 14.49
C PRO A 67 11.10 -11.94 15.86
N ILE A 68 10.09 -12.13 16.72
CA ILE A 68 10.13 -11.77 18.15
C ILE A 68 10.00 -12.97 19.08
N SER A 69 10.31 -12.76 20.36
CA SER A 69 10.12 -13.75 21.42
C SER A 69 9.09 -13.27 22.45
N ALA A 70 8.26 -14.19 22.93
CA ALA A 70 7.22 -13.93 23.91
C ALA A 70 7.10 -15.08 24.93
N ASP A 71 6.55 -14.77 26.09
CA ASP A 71 6.15 -15.74 27.12
C ASP A 71 4.65 -15.62 27.41
N ALA A 72 4.11 -16.58 28.16
CA ALA A 72 2.72 -16.54 28.59
C ALA A 72 2.43 -15.26 29.39
N GLY A 73 1.41 -14.51 28.98
CA GLY A 73 1.02 -13.25 29.61
C GLY A 73 1.70 -11.99 29.05
N ASP A 74 2.63 -12.13 28.10
CA ASP A 74 3.17 -10.96 27.39
C ASP A 74 2.10 -10.28 26.51
N ILE A 75 2.18 -8.96 26.43
CA ILE A 75 1.39 -8.13 25.52
C ILE A 75 2.27 -7.81 24.32
N LEU A 76 1.77 -8.14 23.13
CA LEU A 76 2.44 -7.91 21.87
C LEU A 76 1.68 -6.87 21.07
N THR A 77 2.40 -5.96 20.41
CA THR A 77 1.81 -5.07 19.41
C THR A 77 2.22 -5.52 18.02
N PHE A 78 1.25 -5.53 17.12
CA PHE A 78 1.39 -5.79 15.70
C PHE A 78 1.16 -4.47 14.96
N SER A 79 2.06 -4.11 14.05
CA SER A 79 1.90 -2.98 13.14
C SER A 79 1.63 -3.50 11.75
N VAL A 80 0.65 -2.91 11.06
CA VAL A 80 0.45 -3.15 9.63
C VAL A 80 0.66 -1.86 8.86
N TYR A 81 1.74 -1.82 8.06
CA TYR A 81 2.12 -0.63 7.32
C TYR A 81 1.57 -0.61 5.91
N TYR A 82 1.14 0.56 5.47
CA TYR A 82 0.66 0.80 4.12
C TYR A 82 1.17 2.16 3.63
N HIS A 83 1.55 2.22 2.36
CA HIS A 83 1.95 3.44 1.67
C HIS A 83 1.68 3.28 0.18
N ASN A 84 0.82 4.13 -0.37
CA ASN A 84 0.68 4.26 -1.82
C ASN A 84 1.91 5.01 -2.36
N ALA A 85 2.83 4.27 -2.97
CA ALA A 85 4.13 4.76 -3.39
C ALA A 85 4.10 5.50 -4.73
N VAL A 86 2.92 5.62 -5.36
CA VAL A 86 2.77 6.28 -6.67
C VAL A 86 2.05 7.61 -6.48
N ASN A 87 2.81 8.70 -6.66
CA ASN A 87 2.30 10.06 -6.52
C ASN A 87 1.11 10.32 -7.46
N GLU A 88 0.19 11.18 -7.01
CA GLU A 88 -0.99 11.61 -7.78
C GLU A 88 -1.94 10.46 -8.18
N THR A 89 -1.88 9.34 -7.45
CA THR A 89 -2.83 8.23 -7.57
C THR A 89 -3.58 8.01 -6.26
N ALA A 90 -4.69 7.27 -6.32
CA ALA A 90 -5.43 6.84 -5.15
C ALA A 90 -5.73 5.34 -5.24
N ALA A 91 -5.36 4.60 -4.19
CA ALA A 91 -5.73 3.20 -4.00
C ALA A 91 -7.11 3.13 -3.35
N HIS A 92 -8.12 2.73 -4.11
CA HIS A 92 -9.51 2.80 -3.67
C HIS A 92 -9.91 1.64 -2.78
N ASN A 93 -10.74 1.93 -1.76
CA ASN A 93 -11.35 0.91 -0.92
C ASN A 93 -10.30 -0.01 -0.24
N THR A 94 -9.19 0.59 0.19
CA THR A 94 -8.04 -0.09 0.76
C THR A 94 -8.44 -0.80 2.04
N THR A 95 -8.13 -2.10 2.13
CA THR A 95 -8.47 -2.95 3.26
C THR A 95 -7.24 -3.64 3.83
N ILE A 96 -7.17 -3.69 5.16
CA ILE A 96 -6.10 -4.33 5.93
C ILE A 96 -6.68 -5.44 6.79
N ARG A 97 -6.01 -6.60 6.85
CA ARG A 97 -6.42 -7.73 7.69
C ARG A 97 -5.21 -8.44 8.28
N ILE A 98 -5.35 -8.98 9.49
CA ILE A 98 -4.37 -9.89 10.09
C ILE A 98 -5.06 -11.21 10.41
N VAL A 99 -4.43 -12.32 10.08
CA VAL A 99 -4.83 -13.65 10.53
C VAL A 99 -3.91 -14.08 11.66
N ILE A 100 -4.48 -14.28 12.84
CA ILE A 100 -3.81 -14.84 14.01
C ILE A 100 -4.27 -16.30 14.15
N PRO A 101 -3.36 -17.29 14.11
CA PRO A 101 -3.74 -18.70 14.30
C PRO A 101 -4.42 -18.93 15.66
N SER A 102 -5.51 -19.69 15.65
CA SER A 102 -6.23 -20.08 16.88
C SER A 102 -5.61 -21.28 17.60
N ALA A 103 -4.73 -22.02 16.91
CA ALA A 103 -4.05 -23.18 17.47
C ALA A 103 -2.91 -22.77 18.40
N GLN A 104 -2.65 -23.61 19.40
CA GLN A 104 -1.48 -23.44 20.27
C GLN A 104 -0.20 -23.86 19.53
N GLY A 105 0.89 -23.16 19.79
CA GLY A 105 2.20 -23.43 19.25
C GLY A 105 3.32 -22.80 20.07
N MET A 106 4.53 -23.30 19.87
CA MET A 106 5.77 -22.63 20.32
C MET A 106 6.29 -21.65 19.26
N GLN A 107 5.71 -21.69 18.06
CA GLN A 107 5.92 -20.72 17.01
C GLN A 107 4.55 -20.38 16.43
N ILE A 108 4.17 -19.11 16.52
CA ILE A 108 2.90 -18.61 15.98
C ILE A 108 3.23 -17.70 14.81
N ILE A 109 2.74 -18.08 13.63
CA ILE A 109 2.93 -17.33 12.39
C ILE A 109 1.62 -16.62 12.10
N SER A 110 1.61 -15.30 12.24
CA SER A 110 0.48 -14.46 11.83
C SER A 110 0.73 -13.92 10.43
N THR A 111 -0.34 -13.67 9.67
CA THR A 111 -0.21 -13.15 8.30
C THR A 111 -1.00 -11.87 8.16
N ALA A 112 -0.35 -10.78 7.74
CA ALA A 112 -1.01 -9.56 7.33
C ALA A 112 -1.38 -9.60 5.85
N TYR A 113 -2.45 -8.89 5.50
CA TYR A 113 -2.97 -8.72 4.16
C TYR A 113 -3.29 -7.25 3.94
N LEU A 114 -2.89 -6.72 2.80
CA LEU A 114 -3.22 -5.38 2.32
C LEU A 114 -3.68 -5.48 0.87
N TRP A 115 -4.81 -4.86 0.55
CA TRP A 115 -5.27 -4.76 -0.83
C TRP A 115 -6.13 -3.52 -1.05
N ALA A 116 -6.28 -3.14 -2.32
CA ALA A 116 -7.22 -2.14 -2.80
C ALA A 116 -7.85 -2.63 -4.12
N ASP A 117 -8.90 -1.95 -4.57
CA ASP A 117 -9.63 -2.36 -5.78
C ASP A 117 -8.79 -2.20 -7.06
N ASN A 118 -7.89 -1.21 -7.08
CA ASN A 118 -7.11 -0.81 -8.27
C ASN A 118 -5.58 -0.83 -8.07
N ALA A 119 -5.06 -1.33 -6.94
CA ALA A 119 -3.62 -1.38 -6.71
C ALA A 119 -2.95 -2.48 -7.54
N GLU A 120 -1.95 -2.11 -8.36
CA GLU A 120 -1.31 -3.01 -9.32
C GLU A 120 -0.69 -4.25 -8.65
N ASN A 121 -0.11 -4.07 -7.47
CA ASN A 121 0.59 -5.14 -6.74
C ASN A 121 -0.19 -5.71 -5.55
N ALA A 122 -1.43 -5.27 -5.31
CA ALA A 122 -2.18 -5.64 -4.11
C ALA A 122 -3.69 -5.55 -4.36
N THR A 123 -4.22 -6.47 -5.17
CA THR A 123 -5.67 -6.55 -5.43
C THR A 123 -6.33 -7.53 -4.48
N TYR A 124 -7.66 -7.53 -4.36
CA TYR A 124 -8.36 -8.53 -3.56
C TYR A 124 -8.00 -9.98 -3.96
N SER A 125 -7.83 -10.27 -5.25
CA SER A 125 -7.43 -11.59 -5.75
C SER A 125 -5.96 -11.94 -5.52
N ASN A 126 -5.11 -10.93 -5.32
CA ASN A 126 -3.69 -11.09 -5.07
C ASN A 126 -3.24 -10.01 -4.08
N PRO A 127 -3.60 -10.14 -2.79
CA PRO A 127 -3.26 -9.14 -1.79
C PRO A 127 -1.76 -9.14 -1.55
N LEU A 128 -1.20 -8.00 -1.14
CA LEU A 128 0.13 -7.98 -0.56
C LEU A 128 0.07 -8.70 0.79
N THR A 129 0.98 -9.63 1.02
CA THR A 129 1.01 -10.45 2.24
C THR A 129 2.39 -10.48 2.87
N GLU A 130 2.40 -10.54 4.20
CA GLU A 130 3.61 -10.72 4.98
C GLU A 130 3.33 -11.54 6.24
N ASN A 131 4.27 -12.38 6.62
CA ASN A 131 4.19 -13.19 7.83
C ASN A 131 4.97 -12.52 8.95
N GLY A 132 4.47 -12.63 10.17
CA GLY A 132 5.14 -12.24 11.40
C GLY A 132 5.25 -13.44 12.34
N ILE A 133 6.41 -13.65 12.93
CA ILE A 133 6.75 -14.84 13.69
C ILE A 133 6.96 -14.49 15.17
N VAL A 134 6.13 -15.11 16.02
CA VAL A 134 6.29 -15.06 17.47
C VAL A 134 6.80 -16.41 17.97
N ASN A 135 8.02 -16.43 18.50
CA ASN A 135 8.59 -17.59 19.18
C ASN A 135 8.22 -17.57 20.66
N ILE A 136 7.70 -18.68 21.18
CA ILE A 136 7.18 -18.81 22.54
C ILE A 136 7.88 -19.96 23.25
N SER A 137 8.24 -19.75 24.52
CA SER A 137 8.96 -20.72 25.36
C SER A 137 8.17 -21.98 25.69
N SER A 138 6.84 -21.97 25.52
CA SER A 138 5.93 -23.10 25.76
C SER A 138 4.72 -23.05 24.81
N LEU A 139 3.93 -24.12 24.74
CA LEU A 139 2.70 -24.14 23.92
C LEU A 139 1.71 -23.10 24.43
N GLN A 140 1.51 -22.05 23.63
CA GLN A 140 0.55 -20.97 23.90
C GLN A 140 -0.20 -20.60 22.62
N LYS A 141 -1.20 -19.76 22.73
CA LYS A 141 -1.87 -19.11 21.59
C LYS A 141 -1.84 -17.59 21.78
N LEU A 142 -1.96 -16.85 20.70
CA LEU A 142 -2.21 -15.41 20.77
C LEU A 142 -3.71 -15.17 20.85
N GLU A 143 -4.11 -14.19 21.66
CA GLU A 143 -5.48 -13.71 21.73
C GLU A 143 -5.49 -12.21 21.41
N TYR A 144 -6.38 -11.83 20.49
CA TYR A 144 -6.57 -10.41 20.16
C TYR A 144 -7.28 -9.69 21.29
N ILE A 145 -6.76 -8.51 21.66
CA ILE A 145 -7.38 -7.64 22.66
C ILE A 145 -8.36 -6.72 21.94
N SER A 146 -9.66 -6.94 22.12
CA SER A 146 -10.72 -6.10 21.51
C SER A 146 -10.57 -4.63 21.92
N GLY A 147 -10.75 -3.73 20.95
CA GLY A 147 -10.58 -2.28 21.11
C GLY A 147 -9.12 -1.82 21.15
N SER A 148 -8.15 -2.71 20.90
CA SER A 148 -6.72 -2.34 20.92
C SER A 148 -6.22 -1.73 19.60
N ALA A 149 -6.93 -1.96 18.48
CA ALA A 149 -6.52 -1.44 17.19
C ALA A 149 -6.56 0.09 17.15
N LYS A 150 -5.54 0.68 16.54
CA LYS A 150 -5.40 2.13 16.35
C LYS A 150 -4.97 2.41 14.92
N TRP A 151 -5.57 3.43 14.32
CA TRP A 151 -5.27 3.82 12.95
C TRP A 151 -4.51 5.13 12.91
N TYR A 152 -3.39 5.13 12.18
CA TYR A 152 -2.53 6.30 12.02
C TYR A 152 -2.41 6.62 10.53
N PRO A 153 -3.37 7.35 9.95
CA PRO A 153 -3.29 7.77 8.56
C PRO A 153 -2.26 8.88 8.35
N ASN A 154 -1.69 8.93 7.14
CA ASN A 154 -0.84 10.03 6.68
C ASN A 154 0.37 10.29 7.57
N GLN A 155 1.10 9.25 8.01
CA GLN A 155 2.27 9.38 8.88
C GLN A 155 3.44 10.20 8.29
N ALA A 156 3.39 10.56 7.00
CA ALA A 156 4.30 11.54 6.41
C ALA A 156 4.05 12.97 6.91
N ASP A 157 2.85 13.28 7.41
CA ASP A 157 2.54 14.54 8.07
C ASP A 157 2.89 14.46 9.56
N TRP A 158 3.99 15.11 9.94
CA TRP A 158 4.45 15.18 11.33
C TRP A 158 3.42 15.80 12.31
N ARG A 159 2.36 16.44 11.80
CA ARG A 159 1.26 16.98 12.61
C ARG A 159 0.21 15.92 12.98
N LEU A 160 0.26 14.75 12.33
CA LEU A 160 -0.68 13.64 12.49
C LEU A 160 0.00 12.46 13.21
N ASP A 161 0.42 12.70 14.46
CA ASP A 161 1.04 11.67 15.33
C ASP A 161 0.04 11.06 16.33
N ALA A 162 -1.26 11.30 16.12
CA ALA A 162 -2.34 10.80 16.96
C ALA A 162 -3.20 9.80 16.19
N PRO A 163 -3.70 8.75 16.86
CA PRO A 163 -4.60 7.82 16.22
C PRO A 163 -5.91 8.52 15.84
N THR A 164 -6.44 8.17 14.66
CA THR A 164 -7.72 8.65 14.14
C THR A 164 -8.76 7.54 14.23
N SER A 165 -10.04 7.90 14.35
CA SER A 165 -11.14 6.93 14.31
C SER A 165 -11.19 6.21 12.96
N PHE A 166 -11.48 4.92 12.99
CA PHE A 166 -11.69 4.14 11.78
C PHE A 166 -12.90 4.64 10.98
N LEU A 167 -12.85 4.43 9.66
CA LEU A 167 -13.91 4.85 8.74
C LEU A 167 -15.13 3.93 8.79
N PHE A 168 -16.24 4.38 8.21
CA PHE A 168 -17.44 3.58 7.98
C PHE A 168 -18.08 2.98 9.24
N GLY A 169 -17.85 3.60 10.40
CA GLY A 169 -18.37 3.13 11.69
C GLY A 169 -17.66 1.87 12.22
N GLN A 170 -16.53 1.48 11.64
CA GLN A 170 -15.71 0.38 12.12
C GLN A 170 -15.07 0.71 13.47
N THR A 171 -14.74 -0.34 14.21
CA THR A 171 -14.10 -0.22 15.52
C THR A 171 -12.59 -0.49 15.46
N GLY A 172 -12.14 -1.18 14.40
CA GLY A 172 -10.80 -1.71 14.26
C GLY A 172 -10.73 -3.21 14.58
N ASP A 173 -11.69 -3.76 15.33
CA ASP A 173 -11.73 -5.19 15.67
C ASP A 173 -11.98 -6.08 14.44
N GLU A 174 -12.50 -5.51 13.35
CA GLU A 174 -12.68 -6.18 12.08
C GLU A 174 -11.35 -6.67 11.48
N ILE A 175 -10.20 -6.15 11.96
CA ILE A 175 -8.85 -6.47 11.46
C ILE A 175 -8.53 -7.96 11.58
N ILE A 176 -9.04 -8.64 12.60
CA ILE A 176 -8.88 -10.10 12.80
C ILE A 176 -9.99 -10.94 12.11
N GLY A 177 -10.98 -10.27 11.52
CA GLY A 177 -12.16 -10.86 10.88
C GLY A 177 -12.14 -10.67 9.36
N SER A 178 -13.05 -9.83 8.86
CA SER A 178 -13.18 -9.48 7.44
C SER A 178 -12.07 -8.56 6.92
N GLY A 179 -11.31 -7.93 7.81
CA GLY A 179 -10.44 -6.80 7.51
C GLY A 179 -11.12 -5.46 7.79
N VAL A 180 -10.31 -4.44 8.02
CA VAL A 180 -10.71 -3.05 8.21
C VAL A 180 -10.50 -2.29 6.91
N ASN A 181 -11.55 -1.64 6.44
CA ASN A 181 -11.51 -0.74 5.30
C ASN A 181 -11.05 0.66 5.75
N ILE A 182 -9.90 1.11 5.25
CA ILE A 182 -9.30 2.41 5.57
C ILE A 182 -9.57 3.47 4.49
N GLY A 183 -10.44 3.17 3.52
CA GLY A 183 -10.87 4.09 2.47
C GLY A 183 -9.84 4.22 1.36
N ASP A 184 -9.74 5.43 0.80
CA ASP A 184 -8.81 5.71 -0.29
C ASP A 184 -7.47 6.17 0.28
N VAL A 185 -6.37 5.62 -0.25
CA VAL A 185 -4.98 5.90 0.17
C VAL A 185 -4.15 6.50 -0.96
#